data_AF-A0A9E3NUB6-F1
#
_entry.id   AF-A0A9E3NUB6-F1
#
_cell.length_a   1.000
_cell.length_b   1.000
_cell.length_c   1.000
_cell.angle_alpha   90.00
_cell.angle_beta   90.00
_cell.angle_gamma   90.00
#
_symmetry.space_group_name_H-M   'P 1'
#
loop_
_entity.id
_entity.type
_entity.pdbx_description
1 polymer ?
#
loop_
_entity_poly.entity_id
_entity_poly.type
_entity_poly.pdbx_seq_one_letter_code
_entity_poly.pdbx_strand_id
1 'polypeptide(L)'
;MELGRRKFVELTILFSAASLISACSDDATNPTPSGNDAGGTPPKPDAGGGNDAGSDAGTDSGGGTFACRSSITENHAHSVMIPIADLSSTSAKVYSIKGTSPHDHEITLEAQDLADLKAGISVKKASTFADTHNHDVTILCATI
;
A
#
# COMPACT_ATOMS: atom_id res chain seq x y z
N MET A 1 -43.03 12.07 8.23
CA MET A 1 -42.28 12.90 7.26
C MET A 1 -41.17 12.04 6.72
N GLU A 2 -41.40 11.49 5.55
CA GLU A 2 -40.51 10.58 4.83
C GLU A 2 -39.63 11.44 3.93
N LEU A 3 -38.33 11.55 4.24
CA LEU A 3 -37.35 12.04 3.28
C LEU A 3 -36.44 10.88 2.88
N GLY A 4 -36.90 10.15 1.88
CA GLY A 4 -36.16 9.10 1.24
C GLY A 4 -35.13 9.61 0.23
N ARG A 5 -34.02 8.88 0.20
CA ARG A 5 -33.27 8.44 -0.98
C ARG A 5 -32.42 9.47 -1.76
N ARG A 6 -31.11 9.19 -1.72
CA ARG A 6 -30.21 9.00 -2.87
C ARG A 6 -29.89 10.25 -3.73
N LYS A 7 -28.66 10.75 -3.56
CA LYS A 7 -27.85 11.39 -4.62
C LYS A 7 -26.42 10.90 -4.42
N PHE A 8 -26.03 9.73 -4.92
CA PHE A 8 -25.50 9.51 -6.28
C PHE A 8 -24.60 10.67 -6.75
N VAL A 9 -23.31 10.50 -6.47
CA VAL A 9 -22.15 10.78 -7.32
C VAL A 9 -22.36 11.83 -8.42
N GLU A 10 -21.87 13.06 -8.19
CA GLU A 10 -21.41 13.94 -9.27
C GLU A 10 -19.88 14.00 -9.20
N LEU A 11 -19.27 13.08 -9.94
CA LEU A 11 -17.87 13.08 -10.31
C LEU A 11 -17.81 13.54 -11.78
N THR A 12 -17.30 14.74 -12.05
CA THR A 12 -16.57 15.03 -13.30
C THR A 12 -15.69 16.26 -13.09
N ILE A 13 -14.47 16.06 -12.58
CA ILE A 13 -13.44 17.10 -12.61
C ILE A 13 -12.74 17.01 -13.97
N LEU A 14 -12.92 18.05 -14.78
CA LEU A 14 -12.18 18.32 -16.00
C LEU A 14 -10.75 18.69 -15.64
N PHE A 15 -9.77 17.86 -16.03
CA PHE A 15 -8.41 18.33 -16.26
C PHE A 15 -7.94 17.88 -17.64
N SER A 16 -7.81 18.89 -18.50
CA SER A 16 -7.30 18.80 -19.86
C SER A 16 -5.81 18.47 -19.87
N ALA A 17 -5.42 17.71 -20.90
CA ALA A 17 -4.10 17.20 -21.19
C ALA A 17 -3.00 18.27 -21.39
N ALA A 18 -1.76 17.90 -21.06
CA ALA A 18 -0.58 18.20 -21.87
C ALA A 18 0.56 17.23 -21.53
N SER A 19 0.96 16.45 -22.54
CA SER A 19 2.11 15.56 -22.59
C SER A 19 3.44 16.29 -22.33
N LEU A 20 4.50 15.57 -21.96
CA LEU A 20 5.80 15.58 -22.67
C LEU A 20 6.67 14.40 -22.21
N ILE A 21 7.08 13.60 -23.21
CA ILE A 21 8.01 12.48 -23.14
C ILE A 21 9.42 13.08 -22.97
N SER A 22 10.16 12.69 -21.94
CA SER A 22 11.60 12.94 -21.87
C SER A 22 12.31 11.60 -21.99
N ALA A 23 12.68 11.27 -23.23
CA ALA A 23 13.67 10.25 -23.54
C ALA A 23 15.04 10.90 -23.41
N CYS A 24 15.91 10.35 -22.55
CA CYS A 24 17.34 10.61 -22.60
C CYS A 24 18.03 9.40 -23.25
N SER A 25 18.26 9.51 -24.56
CA SER A 25 19.44 8.94 -25.20
C SER A 25 20.39 10.09 -25.48
N ASP A 26 21.68 9.90 -25.21
CA ASP A 26 22.86 10.50 -25.87
C ASP A 26 24.08 10.03 -25.05
N ASP A 27 24.71 8.91 -25.40
CA ASP A 27 25.86 8.82 -26.31
C ASP A 27 27.00 9.77 -25.94
N ALA A 28 27.85 9.33 -25.01
CA ALA A 28 29.19 9.88 -24.81
C ALA A 28 30.20 8.81 -25.17
N THR A 29 30.61 8.85 -26.43
CA THR A 29 31.84 8.29 -26.97
C THR A 29 33.02 8.65 -26.07
N ASN A 30 33.61 7.67 -25.37
CA ASN A 30 34.96 7.84 -24.85
C ASN A 30 35.94 7.25 -25.87
N PRO A 31 36.74 8.08 -26.56
CA PRO A 31 37.76 7.61 -27.47
C PRO A 31 38.87 6.87 -26.71
N THR A 32 39.37 5.84 -27.36
CA THR A 32 40.50 5.01 -26.95
C THR A 32 41.75 5.83 -26.60
N PRO A 33 42.65 5.22 -25.82
CA PRO A 33 44.07 5.29 -26.16
C PRO A 33 44.63 3.90 -26.41
N SER A 34 45.11 3.74 -27.65
CA SER A 34 46.39 3.13 -28.04
C SER A 34 46.70 1.70 -27.57
N GLY A 35 46.75 0.79 -28.57
CA GLY A 35 47.78 -0.26 -28.75
C GLY A 35 47.97 -1.28 -27.62
N ASN A 36 47.93 -2.59 -27.86
CA ASN A 36 48.80 -3.30 -28.80
C ASN A 36 48.30 -4.75 -29.00
N ASP A 37 48.89 -5.37 -30.02
CA ASP A 37 49.19 -6.79 -30.17
C ASP A 37 48.19 -7.72 -30.86
N ALA A 38 48.67 -8.15 -32.03
CA ALA A 38 48.17 -9.19 -32.88
C ALA A 38 48.32 -10.58 -32.24
N GLY A 39 47.40 -11.48 -32.56
CA GLY A 39 47.57 -12.91 -32.30
C GLY A 39 46.25 -13.66 -32.29
N GLY A 40 45.76 -14.03 -33.47
CA GLY A 40 44.54 -14.80 -33.61
C GLY A 40 44.64 -16.22 -33.04
N THR A 41 43.58 -16.64 -32.36
CA THR A 41 43.01 -18.01 -32.43
C THR A 41 41.52 -17.93 -32.07
N PRO A 42 40.61 -18.58 -32.83
CA PRO A 42 39.30 -18.99 -32.33
C PRO A 42 39.16 -20.54 -32.36
N PRO A 43 38.14 -21.14 -31.71
CA PRO A 43 37.41 -20.76 -30.50
C PRO A 43 37.35 -21.89 -29.45
N LYS A 44 37.00 -21.59 -28.19
CA LYS A 44 36.41 -22.58 -27.27
C LYS A 44 35.11 -22.01 -26.68
N PRO A 45 33.95 -22.62 -26.92
CA PRO A 45 32.72 -22.26 -26.23
C PRO A 45 32.62 -23.12 -24.96
N ASP A 46 33.14 -22.63 -23.84
CA ASP A 46 32.79 -23.19 -22.54
C ASP A 46 31.56 -22.43 -22.01
N ALA A 47 30.43 -23.14 -22.07
CA ALA A 47 29.22 -22.80 -21.36
C ALA A 47 29.49 -22.87 -19.85
N GLY A 48 29.36 -21.75 -19.16
CA GLY A 48 29.39 -21.66 -17.71
C GLY A 48 28.45 -20.54 -17.28
N GLY A 49 27.15 -20.86 -17.20
CA GLY A 49 26.13 -19.96 -16.66
C GLY A 49 26.43 -19.67 -15.19
N GLY A 50 26.81 -18.43 -14.90
CA GLY A 50 26.81 -17.86 -13.56
C GLY A 50 25.46 -17.22 -13.31
N ASN A 51 24.52 -17.99 -12.79
CA ASN A 51 23.27 -17.50 -12.22
C ASN A 51 23.55 -17.03 -10.79
N ASP A 52 24.16 -15.86 -10.68
CA ASP A 52 24.16 -15.05 -9.45
C ASP A 52 22.79 -14.38 -9.31
N ALA A 53 21.75 -15.21 -9.15
CA ALA A 53 20.50 -14.77 -8.57
C ALA A 53 20.78 -14.56 -7.09
N GLY A 54 21.30 -13.36 -6.76
CA GLY A 54 21.37 -12.84 -5.41
C GLY A 54 20.01 -13.05 -4.76
N SER A 55 19.94 -14.08 -3.94
CA SER A 55 18.81 -14.35 -3.06
C SER A 55 18.94 -13.39 -1.89
N ASP A 56 18.79 -12.10 -2.19
CA ASP A 56 18.50 -11.08 -1.20
C ASP A 56 17.01 -11.15 -0.91
N ALA A 57 16.54 -12.35 -0.53
CA ALA A 57 15.38 -12.47 0.32
C ALA A 57 15.83 -11.94 1.68
N GLY A 58 15.97 -10.61 1.76
CA GLY A 58 16.05 -9.87 2.98
C GLY A 58 14.81 -10.26 3.76
N THR A 59 14.95 -11.29 4.58
CA THR A 59 14.15 -11.47 5.76
C THR A 59 14.63 -10.38 6.69
N ASP A 60 14.07 -9.20 6.51
CA ASP A 60 14.00 -8.15 7.50
C ASP A 60 13.35 -8.74 8.75
N SER A 61 14.18 -9.48 9.50
CA SER A 61 13.97 -9.88 10.88
C SER A 61 14.17 -8.65 11.77
N GLY A 62 13.58 -7.52 11.39
CA GLY A 62 13.34 -6.38 12.25
C GLY A 62 12.30 -6.81 13.26
N GLY A 63 12.75 -7.60 14.25
CA GLY A 63 11.95 -8.36 15.21
C GLY A 63 11.19 -7.53 16.24
N GLY A 64 10.49 -6.48 15.79
CA GLY A 64 9.42 -5.87 16.57
C GLY A 64 8.08 -6.46 16.15
N THR A 65 7.18 -6.62 17.10
CA THR A 65 5.85 -7.16 16.81
C THR A 65 5.07 -6.04 16.12
N PHE A 66 4.49 -6.24 14.94
CA PHE A 66 3.67 -5.20 14.33
C PHE A 66 2.22 -5.33 14.81
N ALA A 67 1.64 -4.26 15.37
CA ALA A 67 0.30 -4.29 15.94
C ALA A 67 -0.50 -3.02 15.62
N CYS A 68 -1.80 -3.19 15.45
CA CYS A 68 -2.75 -2.10 15.26
C CYS A 68 -3.47 -1.76 16.56
N ARG A 69 -3.64 -0.46 16.83
CA ARG A 69 -4.47 0.09 17.90
C ARG A 69 -5.52 1.03 17.33
N SER A 70 -6.63 1.19 18.04
CA SER A 70 -7.74 2.05 17.62
C SER A 70 -8.37 2.82 18.76
N SER A 71 -8.89 4.01 18.48
CA SER A 71 -9.81 4.74 19.35
C SER A 71 -11.12 4.99 18.62
N ILE A 72 -12.25 4.79 19.30
CA ILE A 72 -13.61 4.94 18.76
C ILE A 72 -14.32 6.03 19.58
N THR A 73 -14.94 7.02 18.94
CA THR A 73 -15.71 8.07 19.63
C THR A 73 -17.00 7.52 20.21
N GLU A 74 -17.45 7.99 21.37
CA GLU A 74 -18.71 7.51 22.01
C GLU A 74 -18.75 5.98 22.18
N ASN A 75 -17.58 5.37 22.41
CA ASN A 75 -17.43 3.93 22.42
C ASN A 75 -18.19 3.27 23.59
N HIS A 76 -19.19 2.46 23.25
CA HIS A 76 -19.98 1.67 24.21
C HIS A 76 -19.70 0.16 24.09
N ALA A 77 -18.42 -0.20 23.90
CA ALA A 77 -17.85 -1.55 23.76
C ALA A 77 -17.67 -2.08 22.33
N HIS A 78 -17.53 -1.16 21.37
CA HIS A 78 -16.98 -1.42 20.06
C HIS A 78 -15.46 -1.65 20.09
N SER A 79 -14.99 -2.46 19.14
CA SER A 79 -13.57 -2.72 18.89
C SER A 79 -13.36 -3.15 17.45
N VAL A 80 -12.25 -2.75 16.83
CA VAL A 80 -11.86 -3.20 15.49
C VAL A 80 -10.57 -4.00 15.54
N MET A 81 -10.52 -5.09 14.79
CA MET A 81 -9.31 -5.89 14.59
C MET A 81 -8.94 -5.86 13.11
N ILE A 82 -7.76 -5.32 12.81
CA ILE A 82 -7.21 -5.30 11.45
C ILE A 82 -6.13 -6.39 11.35
N PRO A 83 -6.34 -7.46 10.56
CA PRO A 83 -5.32 -8.46 10.33
C PRO A 83 -4.10 -7.85 9.65
N ILE A 84 -2.89 -8.17 10.13
CA ILE A 84 -1.65 -7.63 9.54
C ILE A 84 -1.51 -8.00 8.05
N ALA A 85 -2.03 -9.16 7.65
CA ALA A 85 -2.06 -9.60 6.25
C ALA A 85 -2.87 -8.66 5.33
N ASP A 86 -3.88 -7.96 5.86
CA ASP A 86 -4.69 -7.05 5.08
C ASP A 86 -4.00 -5.70 4.80
N LEU A 87 -2.94 -5.35 5.52
CA LEU A 87 -2.21 -4.08 5.34
C LEU A 87 -1.48 -4.00 3.99
N SER A 88 -1.30 -5.13 3.30
CA SER A 88 -0.80 -5.18 1.92
C SER A 88 -1.90 -5.33 0.87
N SER A 89 -3.18 -5.24 1.25
CA SER A 89 -4.29 -5.34 0.30
C SER A 89 -4.31 -4.15 -0.66
N THR A 90 -4.41 -4.45 -1.95
CA THR A 90 -4.62 -3.44 -3.01
C THR A 90 -6.09 -3.18 -3.30
N SER A 91 -7.00 -3.78 -2.52
CA SER A 91 -8.44 -3.61 -2.62
C SER A 91 -9.02 -3.18 -1.28
N ALA A 92 -10.16 -2.48 -1.32
CA ALA A 92 -10.88 -2.07 -0.13
C ALA A 92 -11.28 -3.27 0.75
N LYS A 93 -11.29 -3.06 2.07
CA LYS A 93 -11.66 -4.04 3.08
C LYS A 93 -12.71 -3.45 4.01
N VAL A 94 -13.72 -4.24 4.33
CA VAL A 94 -14.78 -3.86 5.27
C VAL A 94 -14.56 -4.59 6.58
N TYR A 95 -14.58 -3.86 7.69
CA TYR A 95 -14.39 -4.39 9.02
C TYR A 95 -15.58 -4.05 9.91
N SER A 96 -16.15 -5.07 10.53
CA SER A 96 -17.05 -4.92 11.68
C SER A 96 -16.29 -4.29 12.85
N ILE A 97 -16.94 -3.36 13.55
CA ILE A 97 -16.43 -2.78 14.79
C ILE A 97 -17.25 -3.20 16.01
N LYS A 98 -18.14 -4.19 15.89
CA LYS A 98 -19.05 -4.64 16.97
C LYS A 98 -18.38 -4.79 18.34
N GLY A 99 -17.23 -5.46 18.41
CA GLY A 99 -16.65 -5.87 19.68
C GLY A 99 -17.65 -6.66 20.52
N THR A 100 -17.99 -6.15 21.71
CA THR A 100 -19.02 -6.72 22.59
C THR A 100 -20.31 -5.87 22.66
N SER A 101 -20.43 -4.83 21.81
CA SER A 101 -21.64 -4.01 21.68
C SER A 101 -22.87 -4.84 21.26
N PRO A 102 -24.09 -4.45 21.68
CA PRO A 102 -25.32 -5.11 21.24
C PRO A 102 -25.64 -4.95 19.74
N HIS A 103 -25.03 -3.98 19.06
CA HIS A 103 -25.21 -3.74 17.62
C HIS A 103 -23.86 -3.62 16.91
N ASP A 104 -23.89 -3.58 15.57
CA ASP A 104 -22.70 -3.53 14.74
C ASP A 104 -22.66 -2.26 13.89
N HIS A 105 -21.44 -1.80 13.65
CA HIS A 105 -21.11 -0.80 12.65
C HIS A 105 -19.95 -1.32 11.82
N GLU A 106 -19.79 -0.79 10.61
CA GLU A 106 -18.69 -1.18 9.73
C GLU A 106 -17.86 0.03 9.36
N ILE A 107 -16.56 -0.17 9.15
CA ILE A 107 -15.70 0.78 8.47
C ILE A 107 -15.16 0.15 7.18
N THR A 108 -15.01 0.97 6.15
CA THR A 108 -14.31 0.57 4.92
C THR A 108 -12.94 1.22 4.91
N LEU A 109 -11.87 0.42 4.88
CA LEU A 109 -10.51 0.88 4.63
C LEU A 109 -10.19 0.67 3.15
N GLU A 110 -9.92 1.76 2.45
CA GLU A 110 -9.46 1.72 1.06
C GLU A 110 -8.02 1.21 0.97
N ALA A 111 -7.56 0.88 -0.24
CA ALA A 111 -6.17 0.42 -0.45
C ALA A 111 -5.13 1.44 0.07
N GLN A 112 -5.39 2.74 -0.10
CA GLN A 112 -4.52 3.80 0.43
C GLN A 112 -4.55 3.85 1.96
N ASP A 113 -5.72 3.68 2.59
CA ASP A 113 -5.84 3.65 4.06
C ASP A 113 -4.98 2.51 4.64
N LEU A 114 -5.00 1.33 4.01
CA LEU A 114 -4.21 0.16 4.44
C LEU A 114 -2.71 0.38 4.25
N ALA A 115 -2.30 1.03 3.15
CA ALA A 115 -0.92 1.42 2.91
C ALA A 115 -0.42 2.46 3.93
N ASP A 116 -1.24 3.45 4.27
CA ASP A 116 -0.94 4.46 5.28
C ASP A 116 -0.76 3.82 6.65
N LEU A 117 -1.67 2.91 7.04
CA LEU A 117 -1.54 2.14 8.28
C LEU A 117 -0.27 1.29 8.31
N LYS A 118 0.09 0.65 7.19
CA LYS A 118 1.35 -0.10 7.05
C LYS A 118 2.57 0.81 7.24
N ALA A 119 2.49 2.06 6.79
CA ALA A 119 3.55 3.07 6.92
C ALA A 119 3.61 3.74 8.30
N GLY A 120 2.76 3.35 9.26
CA GLY A 120 2.71 3.99 10.57
C GLY A 120 1.99 5.33 10.60
N ILE A 121 1.19 5.63 9.58
CA ILE A 121 0.36 6.83 9.48
C ILE A 121 -1.01 6.50 10.06
N SER A 122 -1.57 7.43 10.84
CA SER A 122 -2.89 7.23 11.43
C SER A 122 -4.00 7.53 10.42
N VAL A 123 -5.02 6.67 10.38
CA VAL A 123 -6.19 6.79 9.52
C VAL A 123 -7.42 7.02 10.37
N LYS A 124 -8.28 7.97 9.96
CA LYS A 124 -9.58 8.24 10.61
C LYS A 124 -10.71 7.91 9.64
N LYS A 125 -11.69 7.11 10.06
CA LYS A 125 -12.89 6.76 9.30
C LYS A 125 -14.15 6.94 10.13
N ALA A 126 -15.20 7.45 9.50
CA ALA A 126 -16.55 7.32 10.03
C ALA A 126 -17.06 5.90 9.75
N SER A 127 -17.69 5.26 10.73
CA SER A 127 -18.40 4.01 10.54
C SER A 127 -19.73 4.21 9.81
N THR A 128 -20.35 3.12 9.39
CA THR A 128 -21.73 3.13 8.90
C THR A 128 -22.68 3.70 9.96
N PHE A 129 -23.70 4.41 9.50
CA PHE A 129 -24.82 4.81 10.36
C PHE A 129 -25.72 3.60 10.56
N ALA A 130 -25.77 3.08 11.78
CA ALA A 130 -26.59 1.95 12.16
C ALA A 130 -27.36 2.30 13.44
N ASP A 131 -28.59 1.80 13.54
CA ASP A 131 -29.57 2.13 14.58
C ASP A 131 -29.86 3.63 14.69
N THR A 132 -29.04 4.38 15.42
CA THR A 132 -29.28 5.79 15.75
C THR A 132 -28.06 6.71 15.60
N HIS A 133 -26.85 6.17 15.37
CA HIS A 133 -25.62 6.96 15.28
C HIS A 133 -24.52 6.26 14.47
N ASN A 134 -23.33 6.85 14.45
CA ASN A 134 -22.10 6.31 13.88
C ASN A 134 -20.92 6.72 14.77
N HIS A 135 -19.76 6.08 14.55
CA HIS A 135 -18.53 6.38 15.29
C HIS A 135 -17.42 6.87 14.37
N ASP A 136 -16.61 7.81 14.86
CA ASP A 136 -15.31 8.09 14.29
C ASP A 136 -14.27 7.12 14.87
N VAL A 137 -13.63 6.34 14.00
CA VAL A 137 -12.60 5.37 14.33
C VAL A 137 -11.25 5.90 13.87
N THR A 138 -10.31 6.09 14.79
CA THR A 138 -8.91 6.43 14.49
C THR A 138 -8.05 5.20 14.71
N ILE A 139 -7.27 4.80 13.71
CA ILE A 139 -6.47 3.58 13.69
C ILE A 139 -5.01 3.99 13.48
N LEU A 140 -4.10 3.26 14.13
CA LEU A 140 -2.67 3.36 13.91
C LEU A 140 -2.05 1.98 14.08
N CYS A 141 -1.27 1.55 13.09
CA CYS A 141 -0.47 0.34 13.19
C CYS A 141 1.00 0.70 13.24
N ALA A 142 1.74 0.06 14.15
CA ALA A 142 3.16 0.32 14.30
C ALA A 142 3.84 -0.93 14.85
N THR A 143 5.16 -0.96 14.68
CA THR A 143 6.02 -1.87 15.42
C THR A 143 5.94 -1.53 16.91
N ILE A 144 5.68 -2.53 17.75
CA ILE A 144 5.60 -2.48 19.21
C ILE A 144 6.70 -3.33 19.85
#